data_AF-A0AAD4GCZ1-F1
#
_entry.id   AF-A0AAD4GCZ1-F1
#
_cell.length_a   1.000
_cell.length_b   1.000
_cell.length_c   1.000
_cell.angle_alpha   90.00
_cell.angle_beta   90.00
_cell.angle_gamma   90.00
#
_symmetry.space_group_name_H-M   'P 1'
#
loop_
_entity.id
_entity.type
_entity.pdbx_description
1 polymer ?
#
loop_
_entity_poly.entity_id
_entity_poly.type
_entity_poly.pdbx_seq_one_letter_code
_entity_poly.pdbx_strand_id
1 'polypeptide(L)'
;MSSDIQSAFQLFILANYLSLAGITAVVYDYILTFSSEVEYVWCQRWTWVSTMFVVVRYIGLYWIVTAALTSTLFVPGPVEVGKVMYLSYYWAFFVYLSTADLLMILRVYAMWNQSRTILCVLLLVYIIQTLVTVVFEGIYTNPNTHFSVTTIQILDFSVCGSSIDNTFYAIYYIVLRLVLSALLAILAVFQTLKQSFDMYKATKQWQPDRYIQQLVKDGIFYFIVYVPISSCPFCLSPFALVPGHYPHKH
;
A
#
# COMPACT_ATOMS: atom_id res chain seq x y z
N MET A 1 -12.29 -8.77 32.79
CA MET A 1 -13.33 -7.98 32.06
C MET A 1 -13.04 -6.49 32.07
N SER A 2 -12.90 -5.81 33.23
CA SER A 2 -12.52 -4.38 33.25
C SER A 2 -11.06 -4.11 32.83
N SER A 3 -10.13 -5.00 33.21
CA SER A 3 -8.71 -4.93 32.84
C SER A 3 -8.47 -5.07 31.33
N ASP A 4 -9.26 -5.93 30.67
CA ASP A 4 -9.11 -6.28 29.25
C ASP A 4 -9.64 -5.15 28.34
N ILE A 5 -10.70 -4.47 28.79
CA ILE A 5 -11.24 -3.30 28.10
C ILE A 5 -10.28 -2.12 28.23
N GLN A 6 -9.66 -1.92 29.40
CA GLN A 6 -8.65 -0.88 29.58
C GLN A 6 -7.41 -1.10 28.72
N SER A 7 -6.89 -2.33 28.64
CA SER A 7 -5.72 -2.62 27.80
C SER A 7 -6.02 -2.43 26.31
N ALA A 8 -7.20 -2.87 25.84
CA ALA A 8 -7.65 -2.62 24.47
C ALA A 8 -7.77 -1.13 24.15
N PHE A 9 -8.29 -0.33 25.08
CA PHE A 9 -8.42 1.12 24.92
C PHE A 9 -7.06 1.82 24.86
N GLN A 10 -6.11 1.45 25.71
CA GLN A 10 -4.74 2.00 25.68
C GLN A 10 -4.02 1.66 24.38
N LEU A 11 -4.19 0.42 23.90
CA LEU A 11 -3.64 -0.01 22.61
C LEU A 11 -4.21 0.81 21.46
N PHE A 12 -5.52 1.08 21.48
CA PHE A 12 -6.20 1.90 20.49
C PHE A 12 -5.75 3.37 20.50
N ILE A 13 -5.48 3.94 21.67
CA ILE A 13 -4.94 5.30 21.77
C ILE A 13 -3.50 5.35 21.24
N LEU A 14 -2.65 4.41 21.66
CA LEU A 14 -1.27 4.31 21.20
C LEU A 14 -1.18 4.17 19.67
N ALA A 15 -2.01 3.29 19.12
CA ALA A 15 -2.25 3.12 17.69
C ALA A 15 -2.49 4.45 16.97
N ASN A 16 -3.42 5.26 17.48
CA ASN A 16 -3.76 6.54 16.87
C ASN A 16 -2.63 7.57 16.94
N TYR A 17 -1.93 7.65 18.07
CA TYR A 17 -0.76 8.53 18.20
C TYR A 17 0.37 8.13 17.25
N LEU A 18 0.65 6.83 17.11
CA LEU A 18 1.66 6.32 16.18
C LEU A 18 1.27 6.60 14.72
N SER A 19 -0.01 6.41 14.36
CA SER A 19 -0.52 6.76 13.03
C SER A 19 -0.35 8.26 12.75
N LEU A 20 -0.76 9.13 13.68
CA LEU A 20 -0.59 10.58 13.54
C LEU A 20 0.89 10.99 13.41
N ALA A 21 1.78 10.39 14.19
CA ALA A 21 3.23 10.61 14.09
C ALA A 21 3.78 10.16 12.72
N GLY A 22 3.35 9.00 12.21
CA GLY A 22 3.74 8.53 10.89
C GLY A 22 3.26 9.46 9.77
N ILE A 23 2.02 9.95 9.87
CA ILE A 23 1.40 10.82 8.86
C ILE A 23 2.09 12.19 8.85
N THR A 24 2.35 12.76 10.03
CA THR A 24 3.09 14.02 10.13
C THR A 24 4.50 13.90 9.57
N ALA A 25 5.20 12.78 9.81
CA ALA A 25 6.50 12.52 9.21
C ALA A 25 6.43 12.44 7.68
N VAL A 26 5.42 11.74 7.13
CA VAL A 26 5.21 11.67 5.67
C VAL A 26 4.91 13.05 5.10
N VAL A 27 3.96 13.80 5.67
CA VAL A 27 3.63 15.16 5.18
C VAL A 27 4.85 16.09 5.25
N TYR A 28 5.65 15.97 6.31
CA TYR A 28 6.88 16.75 6.44
C TYR A 28 7.90 16.42 5.35
N ASP A 29 8.11 15.14 5.03
CA ASP A 29 8.97 14.70 3.93
C ASP A 29 8.47 15.25 2.58
N TYR A 30 7.15 15.28 2.36
CA TYR A 30 6.54 15.87 1.17
C TYR A 30 6.87 17.36 1.02
N ILE A 31 6.74 18.14 2.11
CA ILE A 31 7.04 19.57 2.10
C ILE A 31 8.53 19.81 1.77
N LEU A 32 9.42 19.02 2.35
CA LEU A 32 10.86 19.15 2.10
C LEU A 32 11.22 18.85 0.64
N THR A 33 10.65 17.79 0.07
CA THR A 33 10.99 17.31 -1.27
C THR A 33 10.24 18.05 -2.39
N PHE A 34 9.18 18.79 -2.06
CA PHE A 34 8.38 19.55 -3.02
C PHE A 34 9.20 20.57 -3.83
N SER A 35 10.14 21.27 -3.20
CA SER A 35 10.99 22.25 -3.90
C SER A 35 11.79 21.61 -5.03
N SER A 36 12.39 20.45 -4.76
CA SER A 36 13.14 19.67 -5.74
C SER A 36 12.22 19.05 -6.79
N GLU A 37 11.02 18.59 -6.42
CA GLU A 37 10.05 18.09 -7.39
C GLU A 37 9.68 19.14 -8.42
N VAL A 38 9.40 20.37 -8.01
CA VAL A 38 9.03 21.44 -8.95
C VAL A 38 10.14 21.63 -9.99
N GLU A 39 11.40 21.65 -9.57
CA GLU A 39 12.54 21.81 -10.46
C GLU A 39 12.78 20.59 -11.38
N TYR A 40 12.72 19.37 -10.85
CA TYR A 40 13.12 18.15 -11.57
C TYR A 40 11.97 17.40 -12.26
N VAL A 41 10.73 17.63 -11.87
CA VAL A 41 9.55 16.91 -12.39
C VAL A 41 8.64 17.88 -13.15
N TRP A 42 8.29 19.02 -12.53
CA TRP A 42 7.32 19.94 -13.13
C TRP A 42 7.92 20.81 -14.24
N CYS A 43 9.16 21.27 -14.06
CA CYS A 43 9.88 22.06 -15.07
C CYS A 43 10.51 21.21 -16.19
N GLN A 44 10.50 19.89 -16.08
CA GLN A 44 11.04 18.97 -17.08
C GLN A 44 9.96 18.48 -18.06
N ARG A 45 10.39 17.82 -19.14
CA ARG A 45 9.46 17.20 -20.10
C ARG A 45 8.72 16.05 -19.43
N TRP A 46 7.39 16.10 -19.47
CA TRP A 46 6.53 15.04 -18.93
C TRP A 46 6.76 13.73 -19.70
N THR A 47 7.36 12.75 -19.02
CA THR A 47 7.47 11.37 -19.49
C THR A 47 6.44 10.50 -18.80
N TRP A 48 6.13 9.33 -19.36
CA TRP A 48 5.24 8.36 -18.73
C TRP A 48 5.64 8.00 -17.29
N VAL A 49 6.95 7.86 -17.03
CA VAL A 49 7.49 7.56 -15.70
C VAL A 49 7.29 8.74 -14.74
N SER A 50 7.49 9.97 -15.22
CA SER A 50 7.23 11.20 -14.46
C SER A 50 5.76 11.31 -14.04
N THR A 51 4.84 11.04 -14.96
CA THR A 51 3.40 11.04 -14.66
C THR A 51 3.05 10.00 -13.60
N MET A 52 3.55 8.77 -13.74
CA MET A 52 3.28 7.70 -12.75
C MET A 52 3.87 8.01 -11.38
N PHE A 53 5.05 8.61 -11.33
CA PHE A 53 5.65 9.08 -10.08
C PHE A 53 4.76 10.10 -9.36
N VAL A 54 4.27 11.11 -10.08
CA VAL A 54 3.34 12.12 -9.55
C VAL A 54 2.05 11.44 -9.07
N VAL A 55 1.46 10.55 -9.87
CA VAL A 55 0.22 9.85 -9.51
C VAL A 55 0.39 9.04 -8.21
N VAL A 56 1.42 8.21 -8.10
CA VAL A 56 1.68 7.41 -6.88
C VAL A 56 1.86 8.31 -5.67
N ARG A 57 2.57 9.43 -5.84
CA ARG A 57 2.87 10.38 -4.78
C ARG A 57 1.61 11.08 -4.27
N TYR A 58 0.85 11.75 -5.13
CA TYR A 58 -0.31 12.52 -4.68
C TYR A 58 -1.51 11.64 -4.29
N ILE A 59 -1.72 10.51 -4.96
CA ILE A 59 -2.76 9.55 -4.55
C ILE A 59 -2.38 8.86 -3.23
N GLY A 60 -1.09 8.53 -3.05
CA GLY A 60 -0.59 8.01 -1.78
C GLY A 60 -0.79 9.00 -0.63
N LEU A 61 -0.49 10.28 -0.84
CA LEU A 61 -0.76 11.34 0.15
C LEU A 61 -2.25 11.44 0.48
N TYR A 62 -3.11 11.46 -0.55
CA TYR A 62 -4.56 11.49 -0.37
C TYR A 62 -5.06 10.28 0.42
N TRP A 63 -4.57 9.09 0.10
CA TRP A 63 -4.89 7.87 0.84
C TRP A 63 -4.46 7.96 2.31
N ILE A 64 -3.24 8.41 2.59
CA ILE A 64 -2.73 8.54 3.97
C ILE A 64 -3.54 9.56 4.77
N VAL A 65 -3.93 10.69 4.18
CA VAL A 65 -4.76 11.70 4.83
C VAL A 65 -6.16 11.17 5.11
N THR A 66 -6.79 10.49 4.15
CA THR A 66 -8.10 9.86 4.36
C THR A 66 -8.05 8.72 5.36
N ALA A 67 -6.95 7.96 5.42
CA ALA A 67 -6.68 6.97 6.46
C ALA A 67 -6.64 7.62 7.85
N ALA A 68 -5.95 8.76 7.99
CA ALA A 68 -5.88 9.53 9.24
C ALA A 68 -7.28 9.94 9.71
N LEU A 69 -8.05 10.52 8.81
CA LEU A 69 -9.37 11.07 9.12
C LEU A 69 -10.33 9.94 9.53
N THR A 70 -10.26 8.80 8.86
CA THR A 70 -11.09 7.63 9.18
C THR A 70 -10.62 6.86 10.41
N SER A 71 -9.33 6.91 10.79
CA SER A 71 -8.81 6.19 11.96
C SER A 71 -8.92 6.96 13.28
N THR A 72 -8.80 8.30 13.25
CA THR A 72 -8.54 9.11 14.46
C THR A 72 -9.78 9.58 15.24
N LEU A 73 -10.93 8.90 15.16
CA LEU A 73 -12.20 9.31 15.80
C LEU A 73 -12.71 10.72 15.37
N PHE A 74 -12.05 11.37 14.41
CA PHE A 74 -12.27 12.78 14.02
C PHE A 74 -13.30 12.96 12.90
N VAL A 75 -14.19 11.99 12.66
CA VAL A 75 -15.37 12.21 11.81
C VAL A 75 -16.62 12.34 12.69
N PRO A 76 -16.79 13.46 13.44
CA PRO A 76 -18.09 13.83 13.94
C PRO A 76 -18.92 14.26 12.74
N GLY A 77 -19.84 13.42 12.30
CA GLY A 77 -20.66 13.73 11.13
C GLY A 77 -21.74 12.70 10.86
N PRO A 78 -22.67 13.01 9.94
CA PRO A 78 -23.67 12.06 9.49
C PRO A 78 -23.01 10.80 8.91
N VAL A 79 -23.68 9.65 9.07
CA VAL A 79 -23.26 8.35 8.49
C VAL A 79 -22.94 8.47 6.99
N GLU A 80 -23.69 9.31 6.26
CA GLU A 80 -23.48 9.54 4.83
C GLU A 80 -22.11 10.13 4.50
N VAL A 81 -21.58 11.03 5.34
CA VAL A 81 -20.22 11.57 5.17
C VAL A 81 -19.19 10.46 5.44
N GLY A 82 -19.42 9.65 6.47
CA GLY A 82 -18.58 8.48 6.77
C GLY A 82 -18.52 7.50 5.61
N LYS A 83 -19.65 7.18 4.98
CA LYS A 83 -19.70 6.31 3.78
C LYS A 83 -18.82 6.82 2.66
N VAL A 84 -18.96 8.10 2.30
CA VAL A 84 -18.15 8.70 1.22
C VAL A 84 -16.66 8.69 1.58
N MET A 85 -16.30 9.01 2.82
CA MET A 85 -14.91 8.99 3.28
C MET A 85 -14.31 7.59 3.21
N TYR A 86 -14.99 6.56 3.73
CA TYR A 86 -14.49 5.19 3.68
C TYR A 86 -14.41 4.65 2.25
N LEU A 87 -15.42 4.91 1.40
CA LEU A 87 -15.34 4.57 -0.02
C LEU A 87 -14.12 5.23 -0.67
N SER A 88 -13.92 6.52 -0.43
CA SER A 88 -12.77 7.23 -0.98
C SER A 88 -11.44 6.66 -0.51
N TYR A 89 -11.36 6.21 0.75
CA TYR A 89 -10.18 5.55 1.32
C TYR A 89 -9.85 4.23 0.62
N TYR A 90 -10.84 3.32 0.47
CA TYR A 90 -10.60 2.02 -0.19
C TYR A 90 -10.20 2.18 -1.66
N TRP A 91 -10.92 3.02 -2.40
CA TRP A 91 -10.63 3.24 -3.81
C TRP A 91 -9.30 3.99 -4.03
N ALA A 92 -8.96 4.97 -3.19
CA ALA A 92 -7.66 5.62 -3.24
C ALA A 92 -6.51 4.65 -2.96
N PHE A 93 -6.70 3.76 -1.99
CA PHE A 93 -5.73 2.73 -1.67
C PHE A 93 -5.47 1.80 -2.85
N PHE A 94 -6.56 1.32 -3.47
CA PHE A 94 -6.49 0.49 -4.66
C PHE A 94 -5.71 1.18 -5.79
N VAL A 95 -6.04 2.43 -6.13
CA VAL A 95 -5.36 3.16 -7.21
C VAL A 95 -3.87 3.39 -6.89
N TYR A 96 -3.56 3.75 -5.64
CA TYR A 96 -2.18 3.90 -5.17
C TYR A 96 -1.38 2.60 -5.36
N LEU A 97 -1.92 1.46 -4.93
CA LEU A 97 -1.25 0.18 -5.03
C LEU A 97 -1.10 -0.31 -6.48
N SER A 98 -2.13 -0.14 -7.32
CA SER A 98 -2.07 -0.50 -8.74
C SER A 98 -1.01 0.31 -9.48
N THR A 99 -0.93 1.61 -9.20
CA THR A 99 0.10 2.47 -9.81
C THR A 99 1.50 2.15 -9.30
N ALA A 100 1.65 1.78 -8.02
CA ALA A 100 2.91 1.32 -7.46
C ALA A 100 3.37 -0.02 -8.06
N ASP A 101 2.47 -0.99 -8.28
CA ASP A 101 2.77 -2.25 -8.97
C ASP A 101 3.29 -1.98 -10.39
N LEU A 102 2.64 -1.07 -11.11
CA LEU A 102 3.04 -0.72 -12.47
C LEU A 102 4.43 -0.10 -12.52
N LEU A 103 4.78 0.76 -11.55
CA LEU A 103 6.15 1.26 -11.40
C LEU A 103 7.15 0.11 -11.13
N MET A 104 6.78 -0.88 -10.31
CA MET A 104 7.63 -2.03 -10.05
C MET A 104 7.81 -2.90 -11.31
N ILE A 105 6.77 -3.10 -12.11
CA ILE A 105 6.85 -3.80 -13.40
C ILE A 105 7.81 -3.07 -14.34
N LEU A 106 7.71 -1.74 -14.44
CA LEU A 106 8.62 -0.92 -15.26
C LEU A 106 10.07 -1.02 -14.78
N ARG A 107 10.30 -1.09 -13.46
CA ARG A 107 11.64 -1.31 -12.89
C ARG A 107 12.19 -2.68 -13.27
N VAL A 108 11.41 -3.75 -13.13
CA VAL A 108 11.83 -5.11 -13.53
C VAL A 108 12.09 -5.17 -15.04
N TYR A 109 11.27 -4.50 -15.85
CA TYR A 109 11.49 -4.38 -17.29
C TYR A 109 12.82 -3.72 -17.64
N ALA A 110 13.19 -2.64 -16.93
CA ALA A 110 14.49 -2.00 -17.10
C ALA A 110 15.66 -2.92 -16.69
N MET A 111 15.50 -3.70 -15.62
CA MET A 111 16.51 -4.69 -15.18
C MET A 111 16.72 -5.81 -16.22
N TRP A 112 15.67 -6.16 -16.97
CA TRP A 112 15.70 -7.21 -18.00
C TRP A 112 16.06 -6.72 -19.40
N ASN A 113 16.92 -5.70 -19.47
CA ASN A 113 17.40 -5.12 -20.72
C ASN A 113 16.26 -4.78 -21.70
N GLN A 114 15.15 -4.28 -21.16
CA GLN A 114 13.99 -3.85 -21.94
C GLN A 114 13.36 -4.97 -22.82
N SER A 115 13.45 -6.23 -22.39
CA SER A 115 12.82 -7.37 -23.07
C SER A 115 11.28 -7.25 -23.09
N ARG A 116 10.72 -7.04 -24.29
CA ARG A 116 9.26 -6.88 -24.49
C ARG A 116 8.46 -8.11 -24.10
N THR A 117 9.05 -9.30 -24.18
CA THR A 117 8.39 -10.56 -23.80
C THR A 117 8.04 -10.56 -22.31
N ILE A 118 8.99 -10.19 -21.47
CA ILE A 118 8.78 -10.17 -20.01
C ILE A 118 7.80 -9.08 -19.63
N LEU A 119 7.88 -7.91 -20.26
CA LEU A 119 6.90 -6.85 -20.06
C LEU A 119 5.48 -7.33 -20.43
N CYS A 120 5.32 -8.01 -21.57
CA CYS A 120 4.02 -8.52 -22.00
C CYS A 120 3.44 -9.53 -21.00
N VAL A 121 4.27 -10.48 -20.53
CA VAL A 121 3.85 -11.46 -19.51
C VAL A 121 3.46 -10.76 -18.20
N LEU A 122 4.29 -9.84 -17.70
CA LEU A 122 4.02 -9.11 -16.45
C LEU A 122 2.78 -8.24 -16.55
N LEU A 123 2.59 -7.53 -17.66
CA LEU A 123 1.40 -6.71 -17.89
C LEU A 123 0.14 -7.56 -18.01
N LEU A 124 0.20 -8.72 -18.66
CA LEU A 124 -0.95 -9.63 -18.76
C LEU A 124 -1.38 -10.11 -17.37
N VAL A 125 -0.43 -10.57 -16.55
CA VAL A 125 -0.70 -10.99 -15.16
C VAL A 125 -1.26 -9.82 -14.33
N TYR A 126 -0.64 -8.64 -14.45
CA TYR A 126 -1.10 -7.42 -13.78
C TYR A 126 -2.52 -7.01 -14.17
N ILE A 127 -2.86 -7.05 -15.46
CA ILE A 127 -4.19 -6.69 -15.95
C ILE A 127 -5.23 -7.66 -15.41
N ILE A 128 -4.98 -8.98 -15.47
CA ILE A 128 -5.88 -9.98 -14.92
C ILE A 128 -6.10 -9.74 -13.43
N GLN A 129 -5.01 -9.59 -12.66
CA GLN A 129 -5.09 -9.31 -11.24
C GLN A 129 -5.86 -8.02 -10.94
N THR A 130 -5.60 -6.94 -11.68
CA THR A 130 -6.23 -5.63 -11.47
C THR A 130 -7.72 -5.73 -11.74
N LEU A 131 -8.13 -6.35 -12.85
CA LEU A 131 -9.55 -6.56 -13.19
C LEU A 131 -10.28 -7.33 -12.11
N VAL A 132 -9.68 -8.44 -11.66
CA VAL A 132 -10.23 -9.27 -10.60
C VAL A 132 -10.35 -8.47 -9.30
N THR A 133 -9.31 -7.71 -8.93
CA THR A 133 -9.33 -6.87 -7.71
C THR A 133 -10.41 -5.80 -7.78
N VAL A 134 -10.56 -5.10 -8.91
CA VAL A 134 -11.59 -4.06 -9.11
C VAL A 134 -13.00 -4.63 -8.95
N VAL A 135 -13.27 -5.79 -9.52
CA VAL A 135 -14.58 -6.44 -9.42
C VAL A 135 -14.89 -6.79 -7.97
N PHE A 136 -13.93 -7.40 -7.26
CA PHE A 136 -14.11 -7.75 -5.86
C PHE A 136 -14.27 -6.51 -4.98
N GLU A 137 -13.42 -5.50 -5.13
CA GLU A 137 -13.54 -4.20 -4.44
C GLU A 137 -14.92 -3.59 -4.68
N GLY A 138 -15.40 -3.53 -5.93
CA GLY A 138 -16.72 -2.98 -6.25
C GLY A 138 -17.89 -3.76 -5.65
N ILE A 139 -17.78 -5.08 -5.50
CA ILE A 139 -18.80 -5.92 -4.86
C ILE A 139 -18.81 -5.68 -3.35
N TYR A 140 -17.64 -5.73 -2.71
CA TYR A 140 -17.52 -5.70 -1.24
C TYR A 140 -17.60 -4.31 -0.64
N THR A 141 -17.22 -3.27 -1.38
CA THR A 141 -17.40 -1.87 -0.98
C THR A 141 -18.78 -1.31 -1.36
N ASN A 142 -19.69 -2.13 -1.92
CA ASN A 142 -21.03 -1.66 -2.27
C ASN A 142 -21.86 -1.36 -0.99
N PRO A 143 -22.31 -0.10 -0.80
CA PRO A 143 -23.01 0.33 0.41
C PRO A 143 -24.40 -0.29 0.60
N ASN A 144 -24.95 -0.96 -0.43
CA ASN A 144 -26.28 -1.56 -0.38
C ASN A 144 -26.26 -3.04 0.00
N THR A 145 -25.10 -3.70 0.01
CA THR A 145 -25.00 -5.16 0.18
C THR A 145 -24.04 -5.57 1.27
N HIS A 146 -22.74 -5.31 1.09
CA HIS A 146 -21.67 -5.84 1.94
C HIS A 146 -20.96 -4.78 2.78
N PHE A 147 -21.10 -3.50 2.43
CA PHE A 147 -20.44 -2.41 3.12
C PHE A 147 -21.43 -1.65 4.01
N SER A 148 -21.14 -1.59 5.31
CA SER A 148 -21.96 -0.87 6.28
C SER A 148 -21.10 0.12 7.07
N VAL A 149 -21.65 1.31 7.31
CA VAL A 149 -21.06 2.33 8.18
C VAL A 149 -22.01 2.56 9.34
N THR A 150 -21.51 2.40 10.56
CA THR A 150 -22.27 2.56 11.79
C THR A 150 -21.67 3.67 12.64
N THR A 151 -22.53 4.39 13.37
CA THR A 151 -22.10 5.35 14.38
C THR A 151 -22.00 4.66 15.72
N ILE A 152 -20.83 4.71 16.32
CA ILE A 152 -20.55 4.23 17.68
C ILE A 152 -20.50 5.48 18.57
N GLN A 153 -21.37 5.54 19.58
CA GLN A 153 -21.30 6.59 20.59
C GLN A 153 -20.32 6.17 21.68
N ILE A 154 -19.24 6.93 21.83
CA ILE A 154 -18.23 6.74 22.87
C ILE A 154 -18.22 8.01 23.72
N LEU A 155 -18.82 7.93 24.91
CA LEU A 155 -19.12 9.10 25.76
C LEU A 155 -19.95 10.15 24.97
N ASP A 156 -19.52 11.42 24.97
CA ASP A 156 -20.19 12.55 24.29
C ASP A 156 -19.82 12.67 22.79
N PHE A 157 -19.05 11.73 22.25
CA PHE A 157 -18.58 11.77 20.86
C PHE A 157 -19.27 10.69 20.02
N SER A 158 -19.76 11.09 18.83
CA SER A 158 -20.26 10.16 17.80
C SER A 158 -19.14 9.87 16.81
N VAL A 159 -18.80 8.59 16.65
CA VAL A 159 -17.70 8.12 15.80
C VAL A 159 -18.25 7.21 14.72
N CYS A 160 -17.79 7.33 13.49
CA CYS A 160 -18.13 6.38 12.43
C CYS A 160 -17.14 5.21 12.39
N GLY A 161 -17.64 3.98 12.23
CA GLY A 161 -16.85 2.80 11.91
C GLY A 161 -17.40 2.12 10.67
N SER A 162 -16.53 1.50 9.87
CA SER A 162 -16.93 0.71 8.71
C SER A 162 -16.75 -0.79 8.96
N SER A 163 -17.68 -1.59 8.48
CA SER A 163 -17.58 -3.05 8.44
C SER A 163 -17.87 -3.57 7.02
N ILE A 164 -17.11 -4.58 6.61
CA ILE A 164 -17.35 -5.35 5.38
C ILE A 164 -17.84 -6.73 5.83
N ASP A 165 -19.01 -7.15 5.36
CA ASP A 165 -19.70 -8.38 5.76
C ASP A 165 -19.13 -9.64 5.07
N ASN A 166 -17.81 -9.84 5.17
CA ASN A 166 -17.15 -11.07 4.75
C ASN A 166 -15.71 -11.19 5.30
N THR A 167 -15.47 -12.14 6.21
CA THR A 167 -14.12 -12.44 6.75
C THR A 167 -13.11 -12.85 5.67
N PHE A 168 -13.56 -13.45 4.57
CA PHE A 168 -12.69 -13.89 3.47
C PHE A 168 -12.25 -12.77 2.54
N TYR A 169 -12.87 -11.59 2.62
CA TYR A 169 -12.51 -10.43 1.79
C TYR A 169 -11.01 -10.09 1.91
N ALA A 170 -10.55 -9.93 3.16
CA ALA A 170 -9.15 -9.62 3.44
C ALA A 170 -8.22 -10.72 2.93
N ILE A 171 -8.57 -11.99 3.17
CA ILE A 171 -7.76 -13.14 2.74
C ILE A 171 -7.64 -13.17 1.21
N TYR A 172 -8.74 -12.99 0.50
CA TYR A 172 -8.76 -12.96 -0.96
C TYR A 172 -7.86 -11.86 -1.53
N TYR A 173 -8.00 -10.64 -0.99
CA TYR A 173 -7.20 -9.49 -1.39
C TYR A 173 -5.71 -9.74 -1.16
N ILE A 174 -5.34 -10.25 0.03
CA ILE A 174 -3.96 -10.59 0.41
C ILE A 174 -3.38 -11.63 -0.54
N VAL A 175 -4.09 -12.73 -0.79
CA VAL A 175 -3.61 -13.84 -1.63
C VAL A 175 -3.38 -13.36 -3.06
N LEU A 176 -4.34 -12.64 -3.65
CA LEU A 176 -4.24 -12.15 -5.02
C LEU A 176 -3.04 -11.20 -5.19
N ARG A 177 -2.83 -10.29 -4.23
CA ARG A 177 -1.71 -9.35 -4.21
C ARG A 177 -0.36 -10.02 -3.96
N LEU A 178 -0.33 -11.07 -3.14
CA LEU A 178 0.90 -11.81 -2.84
C LEU A 178 1.48 -12.47 -4.10
N VAL A 179 0.63 -12.96 -5.01
CA VAL A 179 1.07 -13.62 -6.25
C VAL A 179 1.92 -12.69 -7.12
N LEU A 180 1.42 -11.50 -7.47
CA LEU A 180 2.18 -10.56 -8.30
C LEU A 180 3.39 -9.99 -7.57
N SER A 181 3.24 -9.63 -6.29
CA SER A 181 4.35 -9.08 -5.51
C SER A 181 5.49 -10.09 -5.35
N ALA A 182 5.18 -11.37 -5.10
CA ALA A 182 6.17 -12.46 -5.08
C ALA A 182 6.81 -12.67 -6.46
N LEU A 183 6.02 -12.67 -7.54
CA LEU A 183 6.55 -12.81 -8.90
C LEU A 183 7.55 -11.71 -9.24
N LEU A 184 7.22 -10.44 -8.95
CA LEU A 184 8.09 -9.30 -9.17
C LEU A 184 9.37 -9.38 -8.34
N ALA A 185 9.26 -9.76 -7.06
CA ALA A 185 10.40 -9.92 -6.17
C ALA A 185 11.33 -11.06 -6.64
N ILE A 186 10.78 -12.22 -7.00
CA ILE A 186 11.55 -13.37 -7.50
C ILE A 186 12.30 -12.99 -8.77
N LEU A 187 11.65 -12.31 -9.72
CA LEU A 187 12.29 -11.86 -10.95
C LEU A 187 13.41 -10.85 -10.64
N ALA A 188 13.14 -9.83 -9.83
CA ALA A 188 14.14 -8.83 -9.46
C ALA A 188 15.36 -9.46 -8.77
N VAL A 189 15.15 -10.38 -7.84
CA VAL A 189 16.24 -11.12 -7.16
C VAL A 189 16.98 -12.03 -8.13
N PHE A 190 16.27 -12.76 -9.00
CA PHE A 190 16.90 -13.66 -9.95
C PHE A 190 17.82 -12.90 -10.92
N GLN A 191 17.37 -11.78 -11.48
CA GLN A 191 18.15 -10.99 -12.41
C GLN A 191 19.38 -10.37 -11.75
N THR A 192 19.24 -9.88 -10.51
CA THR A 192 20.35 -9.29 -9.77
C THR A 192 21.40 -10.33 -9.38
N LEU A 193 20.96 -11.53 -8.95
CA LEU A 193 21.86 -12.66 -8.72
C LEU A 193 22.58 -13.09 -10.00
N LYS A 194 21.86 -13.20 -11.11
CA LYS A 194 22.46 -13.54 -12.41
C LYS A 194 23.53 -12.53 -12.83
N GLN A 195 23.22 -11.22 -12.76
CA GLN A 195 24.17 -10.16 -13.08
C GLN A 195 25.40 -10.21 -12.18
N SER A 196 25.23 -10.43 -10.87
CA SER A 196 26.34 -10.54 -9.93
C SER A 196 27.26 -11.73 -10.24
N PHE A 197 26.68 -12.85 -10.68
CA PHE A 197 27.41 -14.06 -11.00
C PHE A 197 28.14 -13.98 -12.35
N ASP A 198 27.50 -13.38 -13.35
CA ASP A 198 28.13 -13.12 -14.66
C ASP A 198 29.32 -12.16 -14.51
N MET A 199 29.19 -11.13 -13.65
CA MET A 199 30.28 -10.22 -13.31
C MET A 199 31.40 -10.91 -12.52
N TYR A 200 31.06 -11.78 -11.58
CA TYR A 200 32.05 -12.59 -10.86
C TYR A 200 32.85 -13.50 -11.81
N LYS A 201 32.19 -14.14 -12.79
CA LYS A 201 32.86 -14.96 -13.81
C LYS A 201 33.78 -14.14 -14.72
N ALA A 202 33.38 -12.93 -15.11
CA ALA A 202 34.16 -12.07 -15.99
C ALA A 202 35.43 -11.53 -15.31
N THR A 203 35.34 -11.16 -14.03
CA THR A 203 36.42 -10.42 -13.35
C THR A 203 37.24 -11.29 -12.39
N LYS A 204 36.76 -12.49 -12.01
CA LYS A 204 37.35 -13.39 -10.98
C LYS A 204 37.66 -12.72 -9.62
N GLN A 205 37.22 -11.49 -9.42
CA GLN A 205 37.33 -10.71 -8.20
C GLN A 205 35.94 -10.19 -7.85
N TRP A 206 35.57 -10.30 -6.57
CA TRP A 206 34.40 -9.63 -6.00
C TRP A 206 34.68 -8.13 -5.91
N GLN A 207 34.65 -7.43 -7.04
CA GLN A 207 34.52 -5.99 -7.05
C GLN A 207 33.12 -5.66 -7.56
N PRO A 208 32.14 -5.49 -6.66
CA PRO A 208 30.87 -4.89 -7.06
C PRO A 208 31.20 -3.49 -7.55
N ASP A 209 31.06 -3.26 -8.85
CA ASP A 209 31.22 -1.93 -9.42
C ASP A 209 30.29 -0.98 -8.64
N ARG A 210 30.82 0.15 -8.17
CA ARG A 210 30.15 1.02 -7.18
C ARG A 210 28.74 1.42 -7.64
N TYR A 211 28.56 1.56 -8.95
CA TYR A 211 27.29 1.82 -9.61
C TYR A 211 26.28 0.67 -9.53
N ILE A 212 26.70 -0.57 -9.73
CA ILE A 212 25.84 -1.75 -9.63
C ILE A 212 25.45 -1.96 -8.17
N GLN A 213 26.39 -1.76 -7.24
CA GLN A 213 26.10 -1.86 -5.81
C GLN A 213 25.08 -0.80 -5.36
N GLN A 214 25.20 0.44 -5.86
CA GLN A 214 24.25 1.51 -5.60
C GLN A 214 22.87 1.18 -6.19
N LEU A 215 22.81 0.73 -7.45
CA LEU A 215 21.56 0.41 -8.14
C LEU A 215 20.83 -0.80 -7.53
N VAL A 216 21.58 -1.81 -7.10
CA VAL A 216 21.06 -3.02 -6.43
C VAL A 216 20.56 -2.68 -5.02
N LYS A 217 21.32 -1.86 -4.28
CA LYS A 217 20.96 -1.45 -2.92
C LYS A 217 19.75 -0.52 -2.94
N ASP A 218 19.65 0.39 -3.91
CA ASP A 218 18.48 1.26 -4.00
C ASP A 218 17.28 0.50 -4.56
N GLY A 219 17.46 -0.38 -5.56
CA GLY A 219 16.37 -1.12 -6.21
C GLY A 219 15.73 -2.22 -5.36
N ILE A 220 16.53 -3.10 -4.73
CA ILE A 220 16.03 -4.29 -4.01
C ILE A 220 15.39 -3.92 -2.68
N PHE A 221 15.91 -2.91 -1.97
CA PHE A 221 15.33 -2.45 -0.71
C PHE A 221 13.87 -2.03 -0.89
N TYR A 222 13.53 -1.41 -2.02
CA TYR A 222 12.13 -1.13 -2.34
C TYR A 222 11.29 -2.41 -2.42
N PHE A 223 11.77 -3.50 -3.03
CA PHE A 223 10.99 -4.75 -3.09
C PHE A 223 10.85 -5.42 -1.72
N ILE A 224 11.89 -5.42 -0.89
CA ILE A 224 11.85 -5.98 0.47
C ILE A 224 10.83 -5.23 1.34
N VAL A 225 10.76 -3.91 1.21
CA VAL A 225 9.82 -3.08 1.97
C VAL A 225 8.41 -3.12 1.35
N TYR A 226 8.32 -3.13 0.01
CA TYR A 226 7.06 -3.10 -0.72
C TYR A 226 6.25 -4.39 -0.55
N VAL A 227 6.87 -5.57 -0.64
CA VAL A 227 6.14 -6.86 -0.59
C VAL A 227 5.32 -7.02 0.70
N PRO A 228 5.87 -6.81 1.92
CA PRO A 228 5.08 -6.85 3.15
C PRO A 228 3.98 -5.79 3.22
N ILE A 229 4.29 -4.54 2.84
CA ILE A 229 3.33 -3.43 2.88
C ILE A 229 2.16 -3.69 1.91
N SER A 230 2.47 -4.17 0.72
CA SER A 230 1.54 -4.42 -0.38
C SER A 230 0.61 -5.62 -0.12
N SER A 231 1.12 -6.65 0.56
CA SER A 231 0.43 -7.91 0.82
C SER A 231 -0.27 -7.95 2.17
N CYS A 232 0.19 -7.22 3.18
CA CYS A 232 -0.50 -7.09 4.46
C CYS A 232 -0.58 -5.63 4.92
N PRO A 233 -1.49 -4.82 4.34
CA PRO A 233 -1.70 -3.43 4.77
C PRO A 233 -2.08 -3.37 6.24
N PHE A 234 -2.88 -4.37 6.67
CA PHE A 234 -3.37 -4.48 8.03
C PHE A 234 -2.28 -4.81 9.05
N CYS A 235 -1.21 -5.52 8.66
CA CYS A 235 -0.10 -5.84 9.58
C CYS A 235 0.66 -4.60 10.07
N LEU A 236 0.58 -3.50 9.32
CA LEU A 236 1.13 -2.19 9.70
C LEU A 236 0.06 -1.24 10.24
N SER A 237 -1.22 -1.50 9.96
CA SER A 237 -2.30 -0.81 10.62
C SER A 237 -2.34 -1.24 12.09
N PRO A 238 -2.41 -0.31 13.04
CA PRO A 238 -2.53 -0.68 14.45
C PRO A 238 -3.78 -1.52 14.79
N PHE A 239 -4.74 -1.60 13.86
CA PHE A 239 -5.97 -2.39 13.98
C PHE A 239 -5.75 -3.91 13.90
N ALA A 240 -4.63 -4.41 13.35
CA ALA A 240 -4.35 -5.86 13.34
C ALA A 240 -4.02 -6.43 14.73
N LEU A 241 -3.75 -5.58 15.72
CA LEU A 241 -3.47 -6.00 17.09
C LEU A 241 -4.72 -6.12 17.97
N VAL A 242 -5.92 -5.88 17.44
CA VAL A 242 -7.18 -6.14 18.15
C VAL A 242 -7.67 -7.53 17.76
N PRO A 243 -7.44 -8.59 18.57
CA PRO A 243 -7.93 -9.91 18.27
C PRO A 243 -9.47 -9.91 18.27
N GLY A 244 -10.05 -10.13 17.10
CA GLY A 244 -11.47 -10.44 16.94
C GLY A 244 -11.80 -11.81 17.52
N HIS A 245 -12.00 -11.89 18.83
CA HIS A 245 -12.55 -13.07 19.49
C HIS A 245 -13.63 -12.67 20.50
N TYR A 246 -14.86 -12.54 19.98
CA TYR A 246 -16.05 -12.76 20.78
C TYR A 246 -16.77 -13.99 20.22
N PRO A 247 -16.59 -15.19 20.80
CA PRO A 247 -17.52 -16.27 20.54
C PRO A 247 -18.85 -15.88 21.19
N HIS A 248 -19.84 -15.51 20.38
CA HIS A 248 -21.23 -15.61 20.79
C HIS A 248 -21.51 -17.07 21.13
N LYS A 249 -21.64 -17.38 22.41
CA LYS A 249 -22.34 -18.57 22.88
C LYS A 249 -23.46 -18.12 23.81
N HIS A 250 -24.67 -18.38 23.35
CA HIS A 250 -25.83 -18.60 24.21
C HIS A 250 -25.55 -19.77 25.16
#